data_AF-A0A4Q7M4W3-F1
#
_entry.id   AF-A0A4Q7M4W3-F1
#
_cell.length_a   1.000
_cell.length_b   1.000
_cell.length_c   1.000
_cell.angle_alpha   90.00
_cell.angle_beta   90.00
_cell.angle_gamma   90.00
#
_symmetry.space_group_name_H-M   'P 1'
#
loop_
_entity.id
_entity.type
_entity.pdbx_description
1 polymer ?
#
loop_
_entity_poly.entity_id
_entity_poly.type
_entity_poly.pdbx_seq_one_letter_code
_entity_poly.pdbx_strand_id
1 'polypeptide(L)'
;MSRRRSRVDTGAGAIQPRAHAREQPPEPCHHGCRLTGAHYPTCDGGRCKGCLPRPADVGNLCQWCFNELGRDIATIGERLPWLDTLATTALDASAAPPDEIVTRAGDPAEGTVLHPAALAADEARSILVFYVRVVADERGLRDVDAHDPAAWLAPHLDWLAGQEFAHDLRAELAHLAGAVSRFHGPGDVEPARPLDEPCPRCDQIALWVTPPRWGGQEERVECTNPDCARVFSEGEWARFQGTAAA
;
A
#
# COMPACT_ATOMS: atom_id res chain seq x y z
N MET A 1 15.72 -53.72 64.94
CA MET A 1 15.34 -53.44 63.54
C MET A 1 14.27 -52.35 63.56
N SER A 2 14.63 -51.08 63.76
CA SER A 2 14.89 -50.04 62.74
C SER A 2 13.78 -49.86 61.69
N ARG A 3 13.04 -48.74 61.82
CA ARG A 3 12.51 -47.82 60.76
C ARG A 3 11.52 -46.86 61.43
N ARG A 4 11.99 -45.76 62.03
CA ARG A 4 12.07 -44.38 61.47
C ARG A 4 10.77 -43.89 60.83
N ARG A 5 10.16 -42.91 61.53
CA ARG A 5 9.18 -41.96 61.00
C ARG A 5 9.84 -41.15 59.86
N SER A 6 9.14 -40.97 58.75
CA SER A 6 9.40 -39.85 57.83
C SER A 6 8.11 -39.12 57.53
N ARG A 7 8.08 -37.91 58.05
CA ARG A 7 7.23 -36.77 57.71
C ARG A 7 7.51 -36.43 56.24
N VAL A 8 6.50 -36.43 55.37
CA VAL A 8 6.64 -35.86 54.03
C VAL A 8 6.28 -34.39 54.17
N ASP A 9 7.32 -33.57 54.23
CA ASP A 9 7.21 -32.12 54.18
C ASP A 9 7.00 -31.67 52.73
N THR A 10 6.29 -30.56 52.66
CA THR A 10 5.86 -29.77 51.51
C THR A 10 6.96 -29.45 50.49
N GLY A 11 6.62 -29.61 49.22
CA GLY A 11 7.35 -29.02 48.10
C GLY A 11 6.35 -28.58 47.03
N ALA A 12 5.62 -27.49 47.29
CA ALA A 12 4.92 -26.76 46.25
C ALA A 12 5.96 -26.28 45.24
N GLY A 13 6.05 -26.96 44.10
CA GLY A 13 6.88 -26.55 42.98
C GLY A 13 6.39 -25.20 42.48
N ALA A 14 7.05 -24.14 42.91
CA ALA A 14 6.91 -22.83 42.31
C ALA A 14 7.26 -22.95 40.83
N ILE A 15 6.24 -22.82 39.97
CA ILE A 15 6.43 -22.56 38.55
C ILE A 15 7.16 -21.22 38.49
N GLN A 16 8.47 -21.26 38.25
CA GLN A 16 9.24 -20.05 38.01
C GLN A 16 8.62 -19.34 36.79
N PRO A 17 8.22 -18.07 36.90
CA PRO A 17 7.77 -17.32 35.74
C PRO A 17 8.93 -17.28 34.75
N ARG A 18 8.66 -17.67 33.50
CA ARG A 18 9.61 -17.55 32.39
C ARG A 18 10.14 -16.12 32.38
N ALA A 19 11.44 -15.99 32.60
CA ALA A 19 12.16 -14.74 32.52
C ALA A 19 11.76 -14.04 31.22
N HIS A 20 11.34 -12.78 31.39
CA HIS A 20 10.95 -11.84 30.36
C HIS A 20 11.76 -12.05 29.07
N ALA A 21 11.04 -12.30 27.97
CA ALA A 21 11.56 -12.01 26.66
C ALA A 21 12.15 -10.60 26.75
N ARG A 22 13.45 -10.45 26.50
CA ARG A 22 14.03 -9.14 26.26
C ARG A 22 13.26 -8.59 25.07
N GLU A 23 12.37 -7.65 25.32
CA GLU A 23 11.68 -6.86 24.29
C GLU A 23 12.79 -6.27 23.43
N GLN A 24 13.05 -6.92 22.28
CA GLN A 24 13.84 -6.29 21.24
C GLN A 24 13.10 -5.00 20.90
N PRO A 25 13.79 -3.84 20.82
CA PRO A 25 13.16 -2.64 20.33
C PRO A 25 12.58 -2.98 18.95
N PRO A 26 11.34 -2.56 18.65
CA PRO A 26 10.72 -2.92 17.39
C PRO A 26 11.61 -2.43 16.25
N GLU A 27 11.82 -3.29 15.26
CA GLU A 27 12.65 -2.99 14.09
C GLU A 27 12.20 -1.66 13.47
N PRO A 28 13.13 -0.79 13.03
CA PRO A 28 12.77 0.49 12.43
C PRO A 28 12.04 0.28 11.11
N CYS A 29 11.08 1.15 10.78
CA CYS A 29 10.52 1.21 9.44
C CYS A 29 11.63 1.61 8.46
N HIS A 30 11.90 0.77 7.46
CA HIS A 30 13.00 0.96 6.51
C HIS A 30 12.80 2.16 5.59
N HIS A 31 11.55 2.62 5.40
CA HIS A 31 11.26 3.86 4.67
C HIS A 31 11.60 5.13 5.50
N GLY A 32 11.95 4.99 6.79
CA GLY A 32 12.40 6.10 7.62
C GLY A 32 11.28 7.05 8.07
N CYS A 33 10.04 6.56 8.11
CA CYS A 33 8.84 7.35 8.42
C CYS A 33 8.94 7.94 9.86
N ARG A 34 8.49 9.19 10.10
CA ARG A 34 8.53 9.84 11.44
C ARG A 34 7.38 9.35 12.33
N LEU A 35 7.65 9.11 13.62
CA LEU A 35 6.62 8.95 14.65
C LEU A 35 6.14 10.36 15.08
N THR A 36 4.90 10.72 14.77
CA THR A 36 4.37 12.06 15.05
C THR A 36 3.62 12.04 16.39
N GLY A 37 3.68 13.13 17.16
CA GLY A 37 2.96 13.23 18.42
C GLY A 37 3.38 12.25 19.54
N ALA A 38 4.41 11.42 19.31
CA ALA A 38 4.95 10.48 20.27
C ALA A 38 6.49 10.44 20.20
N HIS A 39 7.09 10.03 21.31
CA HIS A 39 8.54 9.94 21.48
C HIS A 39 8.94 8.59 22.06
N TYR A 40 10.12 8.12 21.69
CA TYR A 40 10.73 6.98 22.38
C TYR A 40 11.03 7.35 23.85
N PRO A 41 10.99 6.37 24.77
CA PRO A 41 11.35 6.60 26.17
C PRO A 41 12.76 7.17 26.37
N THR A 42 13.65 6.96 25.39
CA THR A 42 15.03 7.45 25.37
C THR A 42 15.19 8.83 24.72
N CYS A 43 14.11 9.44 24.24
CA CYS A 43 14.14 10.75 23.61
C CYS A 43 14.25 11.86 24.67
N ASP A 44 15.18 12.80 24.45
CA ASP A 44 15.40 13.96 25.32
C ASP A 44 14.30 15.03 25.22
N GLY A 45 13.38 14.91 24.25
CA GLY A 45 12.11 15.64 24.14
C GLY A 45 12.19 17.15 23.90
N GLY A 46 13.32 17.81 24.23
CA GLY A 46 13.39 19.26 24.37
C GLY A 46 13.14 20.07 23.10
N ARG A 47 13.41 19.51 21.92
CA ARG A 47 13.08 20.09 20.60
C ARG A 47 12.66 19.05 19.56
N CYS A 48 12.44 17.82 19.98
CA CYS A 48 12.09 16.74 19.07
C CYS A 48 10.66 16.97 18.56
N LYS A 49 10.46 17.00 17.24
CA LYS A 49 9.13 17.11 16.61
C LYS A 49 8.47 15.74 16.35
N GLY A 50 9.08 14.67 16.87
CA GLY A 50 8.72 13.29 16.60
C GLY A 50 9.96 12.44 16.35
N CYS A 51 9.98 11.23 16.90
CA CYS A 51 11.14 10.34 16.80
C CYS A 51 11.29 9.72 15.40
N LEU A 52 12.53 9.44 15.03
CA LEU A 52 12.92 8.79 13.78
C LEU A 52 13.85 7.61 14.07
N PRO A 53 13.76 6.52 13.30
CA PRO A 53 12.61 6.13 12.47
C PRO A 53 11.45 5.63 13.37
N ARG A 54 10.22 5.63 12.86
CA ARG A 54 9.08 4.96 13.49
C ARG A 54 9.31 3.44 13.52
N PRO A 55 8.77 2.69 14.51
CA PRO A 55 8.72 1.24 14.46
C PRO A 55 8.04 0.69 13.19
N ALA A 56 8.51 -0.45 12.70
CA ALA A 56 7.80 -1.27 11.74
C ALA A 56 6.65 -2.02 12.43
N ASP A 57 5.51 -2.10 11.75
CA ASP A 57 4.31 -2.79 12.22
C ASP A 57 3.99 -4.02 11.35
N VAL A 58 4.39 -3.98 10.07
CA VAL A 58 4.15 -5.04 9.06
C VAL A 58 5.44 -5.27 8.28
N GLY A 59 6.11 -6.40 8.56
CA GLY A 59 7.41 -6.69 7.98
C GLY A 59 8.43 -5.60 8.32
N ASN A 60 9.00 -4.97 7.30
CA ASN A 60 9.98 -3.88 7.42
C ASN A 60 9.35 -2.48 7.27
N LEU A 61 8.01 -2.38 7.23
CA LEU A 61 7.27 -1.13 7.06
C LEU A 61 6.38 -0.83 8.27
N CYS A 62 6.19 0.45 8.59
CA CYS A 62 5.13 0.86 9.52
C CYS A 62 3.75 0.75 8.86
N GLN A 63 2.68 0.73 9.65
CA GLN A 63 1.31 0.56 9.15
C GLN A 63 0.93 1.58 8.07
N TRP A 64 1.36 2.84 8.22
CA TRP A 64 1.12 3.86 7.20
C TRP A 64 1.85 3.54 5.90
N CYS A 65 3.16 3.28 5.98
CA CYS A 65 4.01 2.96 4.83
C CYS A 65 3.53 1.65 4.13
N PHE A 66 2.96 0.68 4.87
CA PHE A 66 2.28 -0.51 4.33
C PHE A 66 0.96 -0.20 3.62
N ASN A 67 0.08 0.58 4.24
CA ASN A 67 -1.21 0.94 3.64
C ASN A 67 -1.04 1.74 2.35
N GLU A 68 -0.03 2.62 2.32
CA GLU A 68 0.32 3.36 1.11
C GLU A 68 0.85 2.44 0.00
N LEU A 69 1.67 1.43 0.32
CA LEU A 69 2.15 0.45 -0.67
C LEU A 69 0.95 -0.24 -1.37
N GLY A 70 -0.02 -0.71 -0.58
CA GLY A 70 -1.23 -1.31 -1.13
C GLY A 70 -2.06 -0.34 -1.97
N ARG A 71 -2.16 0.93 -1.53
CA ARG A 71 -2.87 1.98 -2.26
C ARG A 71 -2.21 2.30 -3.60
N ASP A 72 -0.90 2.37 -3.65
CA ASP A 72 -0.15 2.67 -4.87
C ASP A 72 -0.31 1.54 -5.90
N ILE A 73 -0.24 0.28 -5.47
CA ILE A 73 -0.49 -0.88 -6.35
C ILE A 73 -1.92 -0.84 -6.91
N ALA A 74 -2.91 -0.61 -6.05
CA ALA A 74 -4.31 -0.49 -6.49
C ALA A 74 -4.48 0.67 -7.49
N THR A 75 -3.95 1.84 -7.15
CA THR A 75 -4.01 3.04 -8.01
C THR A 75 -3.40 2.76 -9.39
N ILE A 76 -2.25 2.09 -9.44
CA ILE A 76 -1.61 1.72 -10.70
C ILE A 76 -2.48 0.74 -11.49
N GLY A 77 -2.93 -0.34 -10.85
CA GLY A 77 -3.75 -1.37 -11.48
C GLY A 77 -5.02 -0.81 -12.13
N GLU A 78 -5.70 0.07 -11.41
CA GLU A 78 -6.93 0.69 -11.87
C GLU A 78 -6.69 1.71 -13.01
N ARG A 79 -5.51 2.34 -13.05
CA ARG A 79 -5.12 3.27 -14.12
C ARG A 79 -4.76 2.58 -15.42
N LEU A 80 -4.22 1.36 -15.38
CA LEU A 80 -3.71 0.68 -16.57
C LEU A 80 -4.75 0.57 -17.71
N PRO A 81 -5.99 0.10 -17.49
CA PRO A 81 -6.99 0.04 -18.56
C PRO A 81 -7.33 1.41 -19.17
N TRP A 82 -7.31 2.47 -18.35
CA TRP A 82 -7.55 3.83 -18.82
C TRP A 82 -6.40 4.35 -19.68
N LEU A 83 -5.16 4.09 -19.27
CA LEU A 83 -3.98 4.46 -20.05
C LEU A 83 -3.94 3.72 -21.39
N ASP A 84 -4.32 2.44 -21.41
CA ASP A 84 -4.46 1.64 -22.63
C ASP A 84 -5.51 2.28 -23.56
N THR A 85 -6.67 2.66 -23.02
CA THR A 85 -7.72 3.37 -23.78
C THR A 85 -7.22 4.68 -24.37
N LEU A 86 -6.50 5.49 -23.59
CA LEU A 86 -5.91 6.75 -24.06
C LEU A 86 -4.87 6.51 -25.15
N ALA A 87 -4.02 5.50 -24.99
CA ALA A 87 -3.01 5.12 -25.97
C ALA A 87 -3.63 4.70 -27.30
N THR A 88 -4.63 3.81 -27.28
CA THR A 88 -5.36 3.38 -28.48
C THR A 88 -6.08 4.55 -29.15
N THR A 89 -6.79 5.37 -28.37
CA THR A 89 -7.50 6.54 -28.92
C THR A 89 -6.55 7.53 -29.58
N ALA A 90 -5.38 7.77 -28.98
CA ALA A 90 -4.37 8.66 -29.55
C ALA A 90 -3.77 8.09 -30.85
N LEU A 91 -3.60 6.77 -30.93
CA LEU A 91 -3.13 6.09 -32.13
C LEU A 91 -4.17 6.19 -33.26
N ASP A 92 -5.44 5.91 -32.95
CA ASP A 92 -6.55 6.02 -33.91
C ASP A 92 -6.69 7.45 -34.44
N ALA A 93 -6.57 8.46 -33.57
CA ALA A 93 -6.60 9.87 -33.96
C ALA A 93 -5.40 10.29 -34.81
N SER A 94 -4.27 9.58 -34.71
CA SER A 94 -3.06 9.83 -35.47
C SER A 94 -3.01 9.06 -36.80
N ALA A 95 -3.95 8.14 -37.02
CA ALA A 95 -4.04 7.38 -38.27
C ALA A 95 -4.52 8.30 -39.41
N ALA A 96 -3.93 8.13 -40.60
CA ALA A 96 -4.41 8.81 -41.81
C ALA A 96 -5.87 8.42 -42.09
N PRO A 97 -6.70 9.33 -42.63
CA PRO A 97 -8.09 9.03 -42.95
C PRO A 97 -8.16 7.88 -43.99
N PRO A 98 -9.18 7.02 -43.92
CA PRO A 98 -9.24 5.76 -44.68
C PRO A 98 -9.29 5.93 -46.21
N ASP A 99 -9.49 7.14 -46.71
CA ASP A 99 -9.53 7.50 -48.13
C ASP A 99 -8.18 7.97 -48.69
N GLU A 100 -7.17 8.23 -47.84
CA GLU A 100 -5.81 8.44 -48.30
C GLU A 100 -5.10 7.10 -48.50
N ILE A 101 -4.86 6.74 -49.77
CA ILE A 101 -3.95 5.64 -50.12
C ILE A 101 -2.53 6.08 -49.74
N VAL A 102 -2.11 5.74 -48.52
CA VAL A 102 -0.72 5.91 -48.09
C VAL A 102 0.13 4.92 -48.87
N THR A 103 0.73 5.36 -49.98
CA THR A 103 1.60 4.55 -50.85
C THR A 103 2.98 4.26 -50.26
N ARG A 104 3.21 4.63 -48.99
CA ARG A 104 4.51 4.47 -48.33
C ARG A 104 4.59 3.09 -47.68
N ALA A 105 5.27 2.16 -48.36
CA ALA A 105 5.70 0.87 -47.81
C ALA A 105 6.87 1.06 -46.83
N GLY A 106 6.68 1.90 -45.81
CA GLY A 106 7.61 2.09 -44.69
C GLY A 106 7.12 1.35 -43.45
N ASP A 107 7.99 1.21 -42.44
CA ASP A 107 7.59 0.68 -41.13
C ASP A 107 6.49 1.58 -40.55
N PRO A 108 5.30 1.06 -40.18
CA PRO A 108 4.24 1.84 -39.55
C PRO A 108 4.68 2.59 -38.28
N ALA A 109 5.77 2.14 -37.64
CA ALA A 109 6.37 2.78 -36.47
C ALA A 109 7.37 3.91 -36.83
N GLU A 110 7.76 4.06 -38.10
CA GLU A 110 8.74 5.06 -38.52
C GLU A 110 8.17 6.49 -38.35
N GLY A 111 8.65 7.19 -37.32
CA GLY A 111 8.23 8.56 -36.99
C GLY A 111 7.05 8.66 -36.01
N THR A 112 6.53 7.54 -35.50
CA THR A 112 5.48 7.57 -34.47
C THR A 112 6.10 7.80 -33.09
N VAL A 113 5.73 8.88 -32.42
CA VAL A 113 6.00 9.06 -30.99
C VAL A 113 4.86 8.38 -30.23
N LEU A 114 5.16 7.36 -29.45
CA LEU A 114 4.17 6.72 -28.58
C LEU A 114 3.52 7.78 -27.67
N HIS A 115 2.20 7.70 -27.52
CA HIS A 115 1.48 8.60 -26.63
C HIS A 115 2.03 8.46 -25.19
N PRO A 116 2.22 9.55 -24.43
CA PRO A 116 2.77 9.47 -23.07
C PRO A 116 2.02 8.53 -22.11
N ALA A 117 0.73 8.28 -22.37
CA ALA A 117 -0.05 7.29 -21.62
C ALA A 117 0.43 5.85 -21.88
N ALA A 118 0.82 5.52 -23.12
CA ALA A 118 1.35 4.21 -23.47
C ALA A 118 2.68 3.93 -22.76
N LEU A 119 3.56 4.94 -22.72
CA LEU A 119 4.84 4.85 -22.00
C LEU A 119 4.63 4.65 -20.50
N ALA A 120 3.71 5.43 -19.91
CA ALA A 120 3.38 5.29 -18.49
C ALA A 120 2.74 3.92 -18.16
N ALA A 121 1.91 3.39 -19.06
CA ALA A 121 1.31 2.07 -18.90
C ALA A 121 2.35 0.96 -18.98
N ASP A 122 3.26 1.04 -19.96
CA ASP A 122 4.34 0.06 -20.15
C ASP A 122 5.29 0.01 -18.95
N GLU A 123 5.73 1.19 -18.48
CA GLU A 123 6.60 1.30 -17.31
C GLU A 123 5.92 0.73 -16.05
N ALA A 124 4.68 1.16 -15.78
CA ALA A 124 3.92 0.68 -14.63
C ALA A 124 3.67 -0.84 -14.69
N ARG A 125 3.28 -1.37 -15.85
CA ARG A 125 3.03 -2.80 -16.04
C ARG A 125 4.32 -3.61 -15.90
N SER A 126 5.43 -3.12 -16.45
CA SER A 126 6.74 -3.78 -16.37
C SER A 126 7.18 -3.94 -14.92
N ILE A 127 7.04 -2.89 -14.10
CA ILE A 127 7.38 -2.95 -12.67
C ILE A 127 6.44 -3.90 -11.91
N LEU A 128 5.13 -3.84 -12.12
CA LEU A 128 4.22 -4.77 -11.44
C LEU A 128 4.49 -6.24 -11.85
N VAL A 129 4.69 -6.51 -13.14
CA VAL A 129 5.00 -7.87 -13.64
C VAL A 129 6.35 -8.36 -13.11
N PHE A 130 7.34 -7.47 -12.93
CA PHE A 130 8.59 -7.81 -12.28
C PHE A 130 8.35 -8.33 -10.87
N TYR A 131 7.58 -7.61 -10.04
CA TYR A 131 7.29 -8.06 -8.68
C TYR A 131 6.38 -9.30 -8.64
N VAL A 132 5.48 -9.49 -9.61
CA VAL A 132 4.73 -10.75 -9.77
C VAL A 132 5.70 -11.92 -9.93
N ARG A 133 6.71 -11.78 -10.78
CA ARG A 133 7.73 -12.82 -11.00
C ARG A 133 8.57 -13.06 -9.76
N VAL A 134 8.99 -12.01 -9.06
CA VAL A 134 9.73 -12.13 -7.78
C VAL A 134 8.94 -12.96 -6.77
N VAL A 135 7.65 -12.67 -6.58
CA VAL A 135 6.78 -13.41 -5.65
C VAL A 135 6.54 -14.84 -6.15
N ALA A 136 6.32 -15.02 -7.46
CA ALA A 136 6.07 -16.33 -8.05
C ALA A 136 7.28 -17.26 -7.90
N ASP A 137 8.49 -16.75 -8.16
CA ASP A 137 9.74 -17.48 -8.00
C ASP A 137 9.95 -17.92 -6.55
N GLU A 138 9.76 -17.03 -5.58
CA GLU A 138 9.83 -17.36 -4.16
C GLU A 138 8.84 -18.46 -3.77
N ARG A 139 7.63 -18.41 -4.33
CA ARG A 139 6.55 -19.38 -4.04
C ARG A 139 6.64 -20.66 -4.88
N GLY A 140 7.60 -20.77 -5.79
CA GLY A 140 7.74 -21.89 -6.71
C GLY A 140 6.57 -22.04 -7.70
N LEU A 141 5.89 -20.92 -8.00
CA LEU A 141 4.78 -20.87 -8.95
C LEU A 141 5.31 -20.75 -10.39
N ARG A 142 4.72 -21.51 -11.32
CA ARG A 142 5.04 -21.45 -12.76
C ARG A 142 3.83 -20.97 -13.53
N ASP A 143 4.07 -20.40 -14.70
CA ASP A 143 3.02 -19.96 -15.65
C ASP A 143 1.98 -19.02 -15.01
N VAL A 144 2.47 -18.07 -14.20
CA VAL A 144 1.64 -17.05 -13.57
C VAL A 144 0.97 -16.17 -14.63
N ASP A 145 -0.36 -16.20 -14.67
CA ASP A 145 -1.14 -15.25 -15.44
C ASP A 145 -1.13 -13.89 -14.72
N ALA A 146 -0.38 -12.96 -15.29
CA ALA A 146 -0.22 -11.60 -14.81
C ALA A 146 -1.07 -10.61 -15.62
N HIS A 147 -2.23 -11.03 -16.15
CA HIS A 147 -3.13 -10.15 -16.89
C HIS A 147 -3.55 -8.93 -16.06
N ASP A 148 -3.84 -9.14 -14.78
CA ASP A 148 -4.02 -8.09 -13.76
C ASP A 148 -2.95 -8.24 -12.66
N PRO A 149 -1.74 -7.66 -12.88
CA PRO A 149 -0.64 -7.86 -11.96
C PRO A 149 -0.86 -7.13 -10.62
N ALA A 150 -1.66 -6.06 -10.59
CA ALA A 150 -1.98 -5.36 -9.35
C ALA A 150 -2.90 -6.19 -8.46
N ALA A 151 -3.99 -6.73 -9.00
CA ALA A 151 -4.88 -7.63 -8.27
C ALA A 151 -4.16 -8.90 -7.82
N TRP A 152 -3.23 -9.41 -8.65
CA TRP A 152 -2.41 -10.56 -8.30
C TRP A 152 -1.46 -10.29 -7.13
N LEU A 153 -0.86 -9.08 -7.05
CA LEU A 153 0.07 -8.71 -5.97
C LEU A 153 -0.63 -8.39 -4.64
N ALA A 154 -1.89 -7.96 -4.66
CA ALA A 154 -2.65 -7.60 -3.47
C ALA A 154 -2.61 -8.66 -2.33
N PRO A 155 -2.83 -9.96 -2.56
CA PRO A 155 -2.72 -10.99 -1.51
C PRO A 155 -1.28 -11.27 -1.04
N HIS A 156 -0.28 -10.62 -1.63
CA HIS A 156 1.14 -10.83 -1.35
C HIS A 156 1.82 -9.61 -0.72
N LEU A 157 1.06 -8.55 -0.41
CA LEU A 157 1.57 -7.32 0.20
C LEU A 157 2.32 -7.56 1.52
N ASP A 158 1.81 -8.43 2.40
CA ASP A 158 2.47 -8.75 3.67
C ASP A 158 3.86 -9.36 3.45
N TRP A 159 3.98 -10.21 2.43
CA TRP A 159 5.26 -10.83 2.08
C TRP A 159 6.22 -9.79 1.48
N LEU A 160 5.74 -8.95 0.56
CA LEU A 160 6.52 -7.87 -0.04
C LEU A 160 7.03 -6.88 1.01
N ALA A 161 6.19 -6.52 1.98
CA ALA A 161 6.54 -5.64 3.09
C ALA A 161 7.61 -6.25 4.00
N GLY A 162 7.70 -7.59 4.07
CA GLY A 162 8.72 -8.31 4.82
C GLY A 162 10.10 -8.38 4.14
N GLN A 163 10.23 -7.94 2.90
CA GLN A 163 11.49 -8.04 2.15
C GLN A 163 12.45 -6.88 2.47
N GLU A 164 13.75 -7.11 2.34
CA GLU A 164 14.77 -6.06 2.54
C GLU A 164 14.57 -4.87 1.58
N PHE A 165 14.11 -5.15 0.36
CA PHE A 165 13.81 -4.18 -0.68
C PHE A 165 12.47 -3.45 -0.49
N ALA A 166 11.69 -3.72 0.57
CA ALA A 166 10.35 -3.15 0.75
C ALA A 166 10.31 -1.61 0.69
N HIS A 167 11.39 -0.95 1.10
CA HIS A 167 11.50 0.51 1.07
C HIS A 167 11.70 1.06 -0.35
N ASP A 168 12.52 0.39 -1.17
CA ASP A 168 12.73 0.73 -2.58
C ASP A 168 11.45 0.49 -3.38
N LEU A 169 10.83 -0.69 -3.19
CA LEU A 169 9.53 -1.03 -3.76
C LEU A 169 8.47 0.04 -3.44
N ARG A 170 8.37 0.46 -2.16
CA ARG A 170 7.45 1.52 -1.76
C ARG A 170 7.75 2.81 -2.50
N ALA A 171 9.01 3.26 -2.56
CA ALA A 171 9.38 4.51 -3.21
C ALA A 171 9.12 4.48 -4.72
N GLU A 172 9.46 3.38 -5.38
CA GLU A 172 9.24 3.15 -6.81
C GLU A 172 7.75 3.18 -7.16
N LEU A 173 6.91 2.46 -6.41
CA LEU A 173 5.48 2.45 -6.64
C LEU A 173 4.79 3.78 -6.31
N ALA A 174 5.29 4.55 -5.31
CA ALA A 174 4.83 5.93 -5.09
C ALA A 174 5.03 6.80 -6.33
N HIS A 175 6.23 6.70 -6.91
CA HIS A 175 6.60 7.48 -8.08
C HIS A 175 5.71 7.13 -9.27
N LEU A 176 5.51 5.83 -9.52
CA LEU A 176 4.65 5.35 -10.59
C LEU A 176 3.18 5.72 -10.37
N ALA A 177 2.65 5.54 -9.15
CA ALA A 177 1.30 5.94 -8.80
C ALA A 177 1.06 7.44 -9.06
N GLY A 178 2.03 8.29 -8.71
CA GLY A 178 2.01 9.71 -9.06
C GLY A 178 2.06 9.97 -10.57
N ALA A 179 2.92 9.25 -11.29
CA ALA A 179 3.07 9.38 -12.74
C ALA A 179 1.81 8.97 -13.51
N VAL A 180 1.13 7.88 -13.12
CA VAL A 180 -0.12 7.46 -13.76
C VAL A 180 -1.31 8.33 -13.36
N SER A 181 -1.31 8.89 -12.16
CA SER A 181 -2.42 9.72 -11.65
C SER A 181 -2.56 11.06 -12.36
N ARG A 182 -1.56 11.50 -13.15
CA ARG A 182 -1.66 12.72 -13.98
C ARG A 182 -2.66 12.55 -15.14
N PHE A 183 -2.98 11.31 -15.51
CA PHE A 183 -3.92 10.98 -16.57
C PHE A 183 -5.32 10.80 -15.98
N HIS A 184 -6.02 11.92 -15.80
CA HIS A 184 -7.38 11.96 -15.28
C HIS A 184 -8.30 11.07 -16.12
N GLY A 185 -9.04 10.20 -15.44
CA GLY A 185 -10.02 9.27 -15.99
C GLY A 185 -11.44 9.80 -15.80
N PRO A 186 -12.43 9.12 -16.40
CA PRO A 186 -13.82 9.59 -16.40
C PRO A 186 -14.45 9.77 -15.02
N GLY A 187 -14.00 9.03 -14.00
CA GLY A 187 -14.48 9.17 -12.62
C GLY A 187 -13.65 10.08 -11.73
N ASP A 188 -12.61 10.75 -12.26
CA ASP A 188 -11.86 11.79 -11.51
C ASP A 188 -12.61 13.13 -11.49
N VAL A 189 -13.91 13.09 -11.23
CA VAL A 189 -14.80 14.27 -11.24
C VAL A 189 -14.81 14.99 -9.90
N GLU A 190 -14.51 14.27 -8.81
CA GLU A 190 -14.44 14.82 -7.45
C GLU A 190 -13.04 14.60 -6.87
N PRO A 191 -12.42 15.64 -6.28
CA PRO A 191 -11.16 15.47 -5.56
C PRO A 191 -11.39 14.76 -4.23
N ALA A 192 -10.34 14.11 -3.73
CA ALA A 192 -10.32 13.68 -2.34
C ALA A 192 -10.50 14.89 -1.42
N ARG A 193 -11.33 14.75 -0.38
CA ARG A 193 -11.68 15.84 0.53
C ARG A 193 -11.46 15.43 1.98
N PRO A 194 -11.08 16.38 2.86
CA PRO A 194 -11.06 16.14 4.29
C PRO A 194 -12.49 16.01 4.81
N LEU A 195 -12.62 15.28 5.92
CA LEU A 195 -13.82 15.19 6.72
C LEU A 195 -13.60 15.96 8.02
N ASP A 196 -14.61 16.72 8.46
CA ASP A 196 -14.52 17.56 9.66
C ASP A 196 -14.76 16.75 10.95
N GLU A 197 -15.15 15.48 10.84
CA GLU A 197 -15.36 14.59 11.98
C GLU A 197 -14.03 14.01 12.51
N PRO A 198 -13.91 13.81 13.84
CA PRO A 198 -12.75 13.16 14.41
C PRO A 198 -12.71 11.67 14.02
N CYS A 199 -11.49 11.14 13.80
CA CYS A 199 -11.30 9.73 13.53
C CYS A 199 -11.77 8.86 14.71
N PRO A 200 -12.68 7.88 14.52
CA PRO A 200 -13.19 7.04 15.60
C PRO A 200 -12.15 6.20 16.35
N ARG A 201 -10.92 6.10 15.82
CA ARG A 201 -9.83 5.30 16.40
C ARG A 201 -8.78 6.14 17.13
N CYS A 202 -8.61 7.41 16.78
CA CYS A 202 -7.55 8.25 17.37
C CYS A 202 -7.99 9.67 17.74
N ASP A 203 -9.27 10.00 17.56
CA ASP A 203 -9.89 11.30 17.86
C ASP A 203 -9.28 12.53 17.18
N GLN A 204 -8.43 12.32 16.16
CA GLN A 204 -7.82 13.41 15.39
C GLN A 204 -8.71 13.80 14.21
N ILE A 205 -8.80 15.10 13.92
CA ILE A 205 -9.40 15.65 12.68
C ILE A 205 -8.41 15.43 11.53
N ALA A 206 -8.36 14.18 11.07
CA ALA A 206 -7.44 13.74 10.03
C ALA A 206 -8.14 12.73 9.10
N LEU A 207 -9.47 12.74 9.06
CA LEU A 207 -10.22 11.88 8.17
C LEU A 207 -10.22 12.45 6.74
N TRP A 208 -10.04 11.57 5.76
CA TRP A 208 -10.10 11.90 4.34
C TRP A 208 -10.95 10.89 3.62
N VAL A 209 -11.73 11.38 2.67
CA VAL A 209 -12.56 10.56 1.81
C VAL A 209 -12.09 10.70 0.37
N THR A 210 -11.79 9.56 -0.25
CA THR A 210 -11.44 9.48 -1.67
C THR A 210 -12.62 8.89 -2.42
N PRO A 211 -13.24 9.64 -3.35
CA PRO A 211 -14.37 9.15 -4.12
C PRO A 211 -13.93 8.02 -5.07
N PRO A 212 -14.87 7.15 -5.50
CA PRO A 212 -14.59 6.12 -6.48
C PRO A 212 -14.20 6.76 -7.81
N ARG A 213 -13.11 6.29 -8.41
CA ARG A 213 -12.57 6.82 -9.67
C ARG A 213 -13.02 6.01 -10.88
N TRP A 214 -13.56 4.80 -10.65
CA TRP A 214 -14.12 3.92 -11.66
C TRP A 214 -15.40 3.23 -11.18
N GLY A 215 -16.20 2.75 -12.13
CA GLY A 215 -17.41 2.00 -11.82
C GLY A 215 -17.10 0.70 -11.06
N GLY A 216 -17.82 0.47 -9.96
CA GLY A 216 -17.63 -0.69 -9.09
C GLY A 216 -16.64 -0.47 -7.95
N GLN A 217 -15.98 0.69 -7.87
CA GLN A 217 -15.22 1.08 -6.69
C GLN A 217 -16.12 1.64 -5.60
N GLU A 218 -15.69 1.42 -4.36
CA GLU A 218 -16.29 2.01 -3.17
C GLU A 218 -15.57 3.30 -2.79
N GLU A 219 -16.29 4.16 -2.09
CA GLU A 219 -15.70 5.33 -1.45
C GLU A 219 -14.72 4.87 -0.36
N ARG A 220 -13.46 5.35 -0.44
CA ARG A 220 -12.42 4.95 0.50
C ARG A 220 -12.27 5.98 1.60
N VAL A 221 -12.57 5.58 2.83
CA VAL A 221 -12.42 6.43 4.01
C VAL A 221 -11.18 6.08 4.82
N GLU A 222 -10.41 7.14 4.98
CA GLU A 222 -9.09 7.33 5.52
C GLU A 222 -8.84 8.02 6.84
N CYS A 223 -7.97 7.56 7.72
CA CYS A 223 -7.27 8.48 8.64
C CYS A 223 -5.84 8.75 8.13
N THR A 224 -5.59 9.98 7.67
CA THR A 224 -4.27 10.41 7.16
C THR A 224 -3.29 10.76 8.27
N ASN A 225 -3.71 10.75 9.54
CA ASN A 225 -2.78 10.78 10.66
C ASN A 225 -1.87 9.55 10.55
N PRO A 226 -0.55 9.70 10.30
CA PRO A 226 0.31 8.57 10.03
C PRO A 226 0.34 7.57 11.18
N ASP A 227 0.23 8.01 12.45
CA ASP A 227 0.25 7.10 13.60
C ASP A 227 -1.03 6.25 13.72
N CYS A 228 -2.13 6.76 13.18
CA CYS A 228 -3.37 6.01 13.03
C CYS A 228 -3.33 5.19 11.74
N ALA A 229 -3.30 5.85 10.59
CA ALA A 229 -3.35 5.22 9.27
C ALA A 229 -4.54 4.26 9.10
N ARG A 230 -5.62 4.41 9.87
CA ARG A 230 -6.78 3.50 9.78
C ARG A 230 -7.47 3.70 8.43
N VAL A 231 -7.69 2.60 7.72
CA VAL A 231 -8.59 2.53 6.57
C VAL A 231 -9.88 1.88 7.04
N PHE A 232 -11.02 2.47 6.68
CA PHE A 232 -12.34 1.97 7.03
C PHE A 232 -12.96 1.28 5.82
N SER A 233 -13.49 0.08 6.03
CA SER A 233 -14.41 -0.53 5.05
C SER A 233 -15.74 0.22 5.01
N GLU A 234 -16.49 0.10 3.92
CA GLU A 234 -17.82 0.71 3.77
C GLU A 234 -18.72 0.38 4.98
N GLY A 235 -18.79 -0.90 5.35
CA GLY A 235 -19.63 -1.34 6.47
C GLY A 235 -19.14 -0.83 7.84
N GLU A 236 -17.84 -0.61 8.04
CA GLU A 236 -17.36 0.03 9.26
C GLU A 236 -17.72 1.52 9.28
N TRP A 237 -17.49 2.20 8.16
CA TRP A 237 -17.76 3.63 8.05
C TRP A 237 -19.25 3.96 8.18
N ALA A 238 -20.12 3.19 7.51
CA ALA A 238 -21.56 3.34 7.59
C ALA A 238 -22.08 3.18 9.03
N ARG A 239 -21.47 2.29 9.84
CA ARG A 239 -21.83 2.16 11.26
C ARG A 239 -21.49 3.42 12.05
N PHE A 240 -20.34 4.03 11.79
CA PHE A 240 -19.94 5.27 12.46
C PHE A 240 -20.83 6.46 12.08
N GLN A 241 -21.16 6.60 10.79
CA GLN A 241 -22.11 7.62 10.34
C GLN A 241 -23.51 7.42 10.92
N GLY A 242 -23.98 6.17 11.00
CA GLY A 242 -25.28 5.84 11.61
C GLY A 242 -25.35 6.14 13.11
N THR A 243 -24.23 6.07 13.83
CA THR A 243 -24.15 6.44 15.26
C THR A 243 -23.97 7.94 15.51
N ALA A 244 -23.45 8.70 14.55
CA ALA A 244 -23.28 10.16 14.67
C ALA A 244 -24.58 10.95 14.41
N ALA A 245 -25.58 10.32 13.79
CA ALA A 245 -26.88 10.91 13.46
C ALA A 245 -28.00 10.61 14.50
N ALA A 246 -27.67 10.02 15.65
CA ALA A 246 -28.59 9.70 16.75
C ALA A 246 -28.26 10.51 18.02
#